data_AF-A0A6N7QEB9-F1
#
_entry.id   AF-A0A6N7QEB9-F1
#
_cell.length_a   1.000
_cell.length_b   1.000
_cell.length_c   1.000
_cell.angle_alpha   90.00
_cell.angle_beta   90.00
_cell.angle_gamma   90.00
#
_symmetry.space_group_name_H-M   'P 1'
#
loop_
_entity.id
_entity.type
_entity.pdbx_description
1 polymer ?
#
loop_
_entity_poly.entity_id
_entity_poly.type
_entity_poly.pdbx_seq_one_letter_code
_entity_poly.pdbx_strand_id
1 'polypeptide(L)'
;MQLPHPRILAIATVLTLASGAASAGRFPDFGYAPPSTYKGPLFQLSQDYPQQPPSGPLPAFFQKLPKPLSNDFEAWRGYADAVKAYCLEGNVESDWYVQNNKVRRWYHAPWQHYGPLGREGVHGLTKEAQIQVKQLAPTQLTTGQTFAVGIYNDVGAYTFGQVWKDPQNPDPSFTTKPNTFRDGTVVCKALFADVDLSQVPFLQNPVLWNAWVTNSFKSADRAFKQVALIQMDFAVRDSRVPGTGWIFGTFQYNGAVSGKPGWQNLVPVGVMFGNDPQNTGDDYTNKQPTQTRINPRILQSAINARPELPPTHLGWNGRLNGPVDNPISSCMSCHMTAESPQLSPMNPTFQAPDKVPPVGSKEWMRWFQNIPAGQPFDAAAKSTDYSLQLAGGIANFYDWKCTQDGVFVSGGNLCEQSKTSLKLMRSTTPPPTVYPVERGVSNQELE
;
A
#
# COMPACT_ATOMS: atom_id res chain seq x y z
N MET A 1 -76.60 -44.86 -9.81
CA MET A 1 -75.50 -45.02 -8.84
C MET A 1 -74.20 -44.97 -9.63
N GLN A 2 -73.61 -43.78 -9.82
CA GLN A 2 -72.24 -43.58 -10.30
C GLN A 2 -71.93 -42.07 -10.26
N LEU A 3 -71.05 -41.69 -9.34
CA LEU A 3 -70.50 -40.34 -9.20
C LEU A 3 -69.42 -40.13 -10.28
N PRO A 4 -69.38 -38.97 -10.97
CA PRO A 4 -68.28 -38.64 -11.86
C PRO A 4 -67.07 -38.08 -11.09
N HIS A 5 -65.89 -38.53 -11.51
CA HIS A 5 -64.58 -38.21 -10.95
C HIS A 5 -64.22 -36.71 -11.01
N PRO A 6 -63.63 -36.14 -9.95
CA PRO A 6 -63.00 -34.83 -10.02
C PRO A 6 -61.59 -34.95 -10.64
N ARG A 7 -61.33 -34.08 -11.63
CA ARG A 7 -60.04 -33.92 -12.30
C ARG A 7 -58.99 -33.38 -11.31
N ILE A 8 -57.86 -34.07 -11.22
CA ILE A 8 -56.68 -33.65 -10.45
C ILE A 8 -56.04 -32.46 -11.17
N LEU A 9 -56.06 -31.30 -10.53
CA LEU A 9 -55.35 -30.09 -10.97
C LEU A 9 -53.91 -30.17 -10.42
N ALA A 10 -52.94 -30.41 -11.30
CA ALA A 10 -51.53 -30.37 -10.95
C ALA A 10 -51.09 -28.93 -10.70
N ILE A 11 -50.85 -28.58 -9.43
CA ILE A 11 -50.25 -27.31 -9.03
C ILE A 11 -48.75 -27.41 -9.31
N ALA A 12 -48.28 -26.69 -10.32
CA ALA A 12 -46.86 -26.51 -10.58
C ALA A 12 -46.28 -25.51 -9.56
N THR A 13 -45.60 -26.03 -8.54
CA THR A 13 -44.85 -25.21 -7.58
C THR A 13 -43.63 -24.63 -8.28
N VAL A 14 -43.70 -23.35 -8.64
CA VAL A 14 -42.53 -22.59 -9.10
C VAL A 14 -41.60 -22.41 -7.91
N LEU A 15 -40.55 -23.24 -7.81
CA LEU A 15 -39.41 -22.94 -6.95
C LEU A 15 -38.73 -21.70 -7.54
N THR A 16 -39.03 -20.54 -6.95
CA THR A 16 -38.15 -19.37 -7.06
C THR A 16 -36.82 -19.73 -6.39
N LEU A 17 -35.84 -20.17 -7.19
CA LEU A 17 -34.45 -20.20 -6.79
C LEU A 17 -34.05 -18.76 -6.45
N ALA A 18 -34.07 -18.44 -5.16
CA ALA A 18 -33.40 -17.26 -4.65
C ALA A 18 -31.94 -17.38 -5.09
N SER A 19 -31.55 -16.51 -6.02
CA SER A 19 -30.18 -16.33 -6.44
C SER A 19 -29.42 -15.89 -5.20
N GLY A 20 -28.76 -16.84 -4.54
CA GLY A 20 -27.84 -16.54 -3.44
C GLY A 20 -26.85 -15.52 -3.96
N ALA A 21 -26.88 -14.32 -3.41
CA ALA A 21 -25.85 -13.33 -3.63
C ALA A 21 -24.52 -14.02 -3.33
N ALA A 22 -23.63 -14.09 -4.32
CA ALA A 22 -22.26 -14.45 -4.08
C ALA A 22 -21.70 -13.39 -3.12
N SER A 23 -21.69 -13.69 -1.82
CA SER A 23 -20.98 -12.88 -0.86
C SER A 23 -19.52 -12.97 -1.25
N ALA A 24 -18.88 -11.84 -1.54
CA ALA A 24 -17.44 -11.75 -1.38
C ALA A 24 -17.13 -12.34 0.02
N GLY A 25 -16.25 -13.32 0.07
CA GLY A 25 -15.95 -14.03 1.31
C GLY A 25 -15.52 -13.04 2.39
N ARG A 26 -15.96 -13.25 3.63
CA ARG A 26 -15.53 -12.40 4.74
C ARG A 26 -14.07 -12.72 5.06
N PHE A 27 -13.20 -11.72 4.96
CA PHE A 27 -11.79 -11.82 5.27
C PHE A 27 -11.52 -11.58 6.76
N PRO A 28 -10.52 -12.24 7.36
CA PRO A 28 -10.11 -11.99 8.73
C PRO A 28 -9.66 -10.54 8.96
N ASP A 29 -10.02 -10.00 10.12
CA ASP A 29 -9.71 -8.62 10.49
C ASP A 29 -8.21 -8.42 10.77
N PHE A 30 -7.62 -9.32 11.56
CA PHE A 30 -6.23 -9.28 11.99
C PHE A 30 -5.65 -10.68 12.19
N GLY A 31 -4.31 -10.78 12.18
CA GLY A 31 -3.60 -12.04 12.40
C GLY A 31 -3.06 -12.19 13.82
N TYR A 32 -2.89 -11.07 14.53
CA TYR A 32 -2.31 -11.03 15.87
C TYR A 32 -3.29 -10.42 16.86
N ALA A 33 -4.07 -11.28 17.51
CA ALA A 33 -4.95 -10.88 18.60
C ALA A 33 -4.13 -10.34 19.79
N PRO A 34 -4.57 -9.26 20.46
CA PRO A 34 -4.01 -8.87 21.74
C PRO A 34 -4.32 -9.92 22.83
N PRO A 35 -3.62 -9.90 23.98
CA PRO A 35 -3.90 -10.83 25.08
C PRO A 35 -5.34 -10.69 25.58
N SER A 36 -5.91 -11.76 26.13
CA SER A 36 -7.30 -11.80 26.62
C SER A 36 -7.61 -10.80 27.76
N THR A 37 -6.57 -10.25 28.39
CA THR A 37 -6.67 -9.17 29.39
C THR A 37 -6.99 -7.82 28.76
N TYR A 38 -6.73 -7.62 27.46
CA TYR A 38 -7.12 -6.42 26.74
C TYR A 38 -8.66 -6.36 26.58
N LYS A 39 -9.26 -5.26 27.02
CA LYS A 39 -10.72 -5.01 26.99
C LYS A 39 -11.12 -3.82 26.11
N GLY A 40 -10.16 -3.23 25.39
CA GLY A 40 -10.43 -2.12 24.48
C GLY A 40 -11.03 -2.59 23.14
N PRO A 41 -11.31 -1.64 22.23
CA PRO A 41 -11.81 -1.97 20.90
C PRO A 41 -10.80 -2.83 20.12
N LEU A 42 -11.33 -3.75 19.33
CA LEU A 42 -10.56 -4.51 18.36
C LEU A 42 -10.73 -3.89 16.98
N PHE A 43 -9.68 -3.98 16.17
CA PHE A 43 -9.72 -3.63 14.78
C PHE A 43 -10.75 -4.48 14.02
N GLN A 44 -11.51 -3.83 13.16
CA GLN A 44 -12.43 -4.48 12.21
C GLN A 44 -12.06 -4.05 10.80
N LEU A 45 -11.92 -5.01 9.90
CA LEU A 45 -11.67 -4.75 8.51
C LEU A 45 -12.93 -4.18 7.85
N SER A 46 -12.91 -2.89 7.53
CA SER A 46 -13.87 -2.31 6.59
C SER A 46 -13.70 -2.93 5.19
N GLN A 47 -14.55 -3.91 4.88
CA GLN A 47 -14.41 -4.81 3.72
C GLN A 47 -15.70 -4.96 2.90
N ASP A 48 -16.72 -4.16 3.18
CA ASP A 48 -17.99 -4.16 2.44
C ASP A 48 -17.86 -3.43 1.10
N TYR A 49 -16.98 -3.95 0.23
CA TYR A 49 -16.59 -3.31 -1.02
C TYR A 49 -17.81 -3.02 -1.92
N PRO A 50 -17.87 -1.84 -2.56
CA PRO A 50 -18.95 -1.52 -3.49
C PRO A 50 -19.08 -2.57 -4.60
N GLN A 51 -20.31 -3.02 -4.84
CA GLN A 51 -20.62 -4.00 -5.90
C GLN A 51 -20.83 -3.35 -7.28
N GLN A 52 -21.11 -2.05 -7.27
CA GLN A 52 -21.23 -1.21 -8.46
C GLN A 52 -20.22 -0.06 -8.35
N PRO A 53 -19.69 0.44 -9.48
CA PRO A 53 -18.81 1.58 -9.42
C PRO A 53 -19.54 2.79 -8.82
N PRO A 54 -18.94 3.50 -7.85
CA PRO A 54 -19.52 4.74 -7.35
C PRO A 54 -19.77 5.75 -8.47
N SER A 55 -20.95 6.37 -8.46
CA SER A 55 -21.40 7.34 -9.47
C SER A 55 -21.29 8.81 -9.05
N GLY A 56 -20.75 9.06 -7.85
CA GLY A 56 -20.54 10.41 -7.31
C GLY A 56 -19.50 11.22 -8.09
N PRO A 57 -19.45 12.54 -7.88
CA PRO A 57 -18.42 13.38 -8.48
C PRO A 57 -17.02 12.98 -7.98
N LEU A 58 -15.99 13.25 -8.80
CA LEU A 58 -14.61 13.13 -8.36
C LEU A 58 -14.36 14.02 -7.12
N PRO A 59 -13.40 13.65 -6.25
CA PRO A 59 -13.04 14.47 -5.10
C PRO A 59 -12.74 15.92 -5.52
N ALA A 60 -13.24 16.91 -4.77
CA ALA A 60 -13.16 18.32 -5.17
C ALA A 60 -11.72 18.81 -5.43
N PHE A 61 -10.72 18.23 -4.74
CA PHE A 61 -9.31 18.56 -4.95
C PHE A 61 -8.79 18.20 -6.36
N PHE A 62 -9.48 17.38 -7.15
CA PHE A 62 -9.12 17.10 -8.54
C PHE A 62 -9.09 18.38 -9.41
N GLN A 63 -9.86 19.41 -9.04
CA GLN A 63 -9.83 20.70 -9.72
C GLN A 63 -8.56 21.51 -9.41
N LYS A 64 -7.82 21.15 -8.36
CA LYS A 64 -6.56 21.78 -7.93
C LYS A 64 -5.32 21.16 -8.58
N LEU A 65 -5.48 20.18 -9.48
CA LEU A 65 -4.35 19.61 -10.22
C LEU A 65 -3.63 20.74 -10.98
N PRO A 66 -2.31 20.95 -10.76
CA PRO A 66 -1.58 22.02 -11.41
C PRO A 66 -1.56 21.88 -12.93
N LYS A 67 -1.55 23.02 -13.63
CA LYS A 67 -1.43 23.09 -15.08
C LYS A 67 -0.51 24.27 -15.44
N PRO A 68 0.69 24.02 -16.00
CA PRO A 68 1.29 22.71 -16.29
C PRO A 68 1.71 21.95 -15.01
N LEU A 69 1.93 20.64 -15.14
CA LEU A 69 2.66 19.87 -14.13
C LEU A 69 4.13 20.32 -14.14
N SER A 70 4.72 20.55 -12.97
CA SER A 70 6.12 20.96 -12.81
C SER A 70 6.70 20.45 -11.49
N ASN A 71 7.99 20.63 -11.29
CA ASN A 71 8.67 20.35 -10.02
C ASN A 71 8.60 21.51 -9.00
N ASP A 72 7.81 22.56 -9.26
CA ASP A 72 7.54 23.62 -8.30
C ASP A 72 6.48 23.17 -7.30
N PHE A 73 6.89 22.87 -6.07
CA PHE A 73 5.97 22.39 -5.04
C PHE A 73 4.94 23.44 -4.62
N GLU A 74 5.18 24.73 -4.81
CA GLU A 74 4.20 25.76 -4.44
C GLU A 74 2.97 25.71 -5.35
N ALA A 75 3.14 25.34 -6.62
CA ALA A 75 2.02 25.04 -7.51
C ALA A 75 1.19 23.82 -7.02
N TRP A 76 1.84 22.85 -6.36
CA TRP A 76 1.23 21.63 -5.84
C TRP A 76 0.68 21.74 -4.41
N ARG A 77 1.12 22.71 -3.63
CA ARG A 77 0.82 22.80 -2.19
C ARG A 77 -0.68 22.76 -1.91
N GLY A 78 -1.46 23.55 -2.65
CA GLY A 78 -2.92 23.56 -2.53
C GLY A 78 -3.59 22.22 -2.87
N TYR A 79 -2.99 21.43 -3.77
CA TYR A 79 -3.45 20.07 -4.07
C TYR A 79 -3.10 19.12 -2.91
N ALA A 80 -1.83 19.10 -2.47
CA ALA A 80 -1.39 18.24 -1.38
C ALA A 80 -2.16 18.50 -0.07
N ASP A 81 -2.34 19.77 0.31
CA ASP A 81 -3.11 20.13 1.51
C ASP A 81 -4.58 19.70 1.40
N ALA A 82 -5.18 19.77 0.20
CA ALA A 82 -6.56 19.33 -0.01
C ALA A 82 -6.68 17.79 0.01
N VAL A 83 -5.67 17.05 -0.47
CA VAL A 83 -5.61 15.58 -0.31
C VAL A 83 -5.43 15.21 1.16
N LYS A 84 -4.57 15.90 1.91
CA LYS A 84 -4.43 15.72 3.36
C LYS A 84 -5.78 15.89 4.06
N ALA A 85 -6.47 17.00 3.79
CA ALA A 85 -7.80 17.25 4.34
C ALA A 85 -8.78 16.12 3.99
N TYR A 86 -8.77 15.68 2.72
CA TYR A 86 -9.61 14.56 2.29
C TYR A 86 -9.31 13.25 3.04
N CYS A 87 -8.04 12.93 3.27
CA CYS A 87 -7.62 11.75 4.02
C CYS A 87 -8.00 11.83 5.51
N LEU A 88 -7.96 13.01 6.13
CA LEU A 88 -8.16 13.16 7.57
C LEU A 88 -9.64 13.32 7.97
N GLU A 89 -10.46 13.90 7.10
CA GLU A 89 -11.85 14.23 7.41
C GLU A 89 -12.69 13.00 7.78
N GLY A 90 -13.20 12.99 9.02
CA GLY A 90 -13.95 11.90 9.62
C GLY A 90 -13.09 10.75 10.15
N ASN A 91 -11.85 10.59 9.66
CA ASN A 91 -10.93 9.54 10.10
C ASN A 91 -10.24 9.90 11.42
N VAL A 92 -9.90 11.17 11.63
CA VAL A 92 -9.32 11.62 12.90
C VAL A 92 -10.35 11.48 14.02
N GLU A 93 -11.60 11.87 13.77
CA GLU A 93 -12.71 11.79 14.73
C GLU A 93 -13.11 10.35 15.05
N SER A 94 -12.91 9.42 14.11
CA SER A 94 -13.14 7.99 14.32
C SER A 94 -11.93 7.25 14.91
N ASP A 95 -10.86 7.95 15.30
CA ASP A 95 -9.57 7.36 15.70
C ASP A 95 -9.06 6.31 14.69
N TRP A 96 -9.25 6.59 13.40
CA TRP A 96 -8.93 5.71 12.27
C TRP A 96 -9.60 4.31 12.29
N TYR A 97 -10.60 4.08 13.14
CA TYR A 97 -11.57 2.98 12.94
C TYR A 97 -12.53 3.35 11.80
N VAL A 98 -12.05 3.26 10.57
CA VAL A 98 -12.66 3.95 9.43
C VAL A 98 -14.05 3.44 9.03
N GLN A 99 -14.46 2.25 9.49
CA GLN A 99 -15.85 1.78 9.40
C GLN A 99 -16.83 2.68 10.17
N ASN A 100 -16.34 3.47 11.12
CA ASN A 100 -17.11 4.41 11.91
C ASN A 100 -17.11 5.85 11.35
N ASN A 101 -16.34 6.12 10.28
CA ASN A 101 -16.30 7.44 9.65
C ASN A 101 -17.70 7.83 9.15
N LYS A 102 -18.20 8.99 9.59
CA LYS A 102 -19.56 9.49 9.27
C LYS A 102 -19.60 10.42 8.06
N VAL A 103 -18.46 10.86 7.56
CA VAL A 103 -18.34 11.75 6.40
C VAL A 103 -18.24 10.96 5.11
N ARG A 104 -17.39 9.93 5.10
CA ARG A 104 -17.13 9.10 3.91
C ARG A 104 -16.76 7.68 4.29
N ARG A 105 -17.10 6.75 3.41
CA ARG A 105 -16.73 5.35 3.57
C ARG A 105 -15.29 5.14 3.10
N TRP A 106 -14.55 4.42 3.93
CA TRP A 106 -13.18 3.99 3.67
C TRP A 106 -13.10 2.49 3.88
N TYR A 107 -12.17 1.87 3.17
CA TYR A 107 -12.03 0.43 3.08
C TYR A 107 -10.57 0.03 3.20
N HIS A 108 -10.33 -1.20 3.64
CA HIS A 108 -8.99 -1.75 3.77
C HIS A 108 -8.75 -2.81 2.69
N ALA A 109 -7.49 -3.02 2.30
CA ALA A 109 -7.14 -4.18 1.48
C ALA A 109 -7.34 -5.50 2.26
N PRO A 110 -7.83 -6.59 1.64
CA PRO A 110 -7.94 -7.88 2.31
C PRO A 110 -6.57 -8.56 2.44
N TRP A 111 -6.53 -9.69 3.15
CA TRP A 111 -5.34 -10.57 3.27
C TRP A 111 -4.07 -9.95 3.87
N GLN A 112 -4.11 -8.73 4.41
CA GLN A 112 -2.96 -8.15 5.12
C GLN A 112 -2.81 -8.68 6.55
N HIS A 113 -3.71 -9.54 7.02
CA HIS A 113 -3.64 -10.18 8.35
C HIS A 113 -2.62 -11.33 8.38
N TYR A 114 -2.33 -11.94 7.24
CA TYR A 114 -1.58 -13.17 7.14
C TYR A 114 -0.06 -12.94 7.17
N GLY A 115 0.67 -13.91 7.74
CA GLY A 115 2.12 -13.96 7.78
C GLY A 115 2.78 -13.09 8.87
N PRO A 116 4.12 -13.13 8.99
CA PRO A 116 4.89 -12.44 10.03
C PRO A 116 4.69 -10.91 10.12
N LEU A 117 4.28 -10.30 9.01
CA LEU A 117 4.04 -8.86 8.90
C LEU A 117 2.56 -8.47 9.08
N GLY A 118 1.74 -9.45 9.45
CA GLY A 118 0.29 -9.35 9.53
C GLY A 118 -0.21 -8.29 10.52
N ARG A 119 -1.45 -7.86 10.28
CA ARG A 119 -2.19 -6.90 11.11
C ARG A 119 -2.23 -7.30 12.57
N GLU A 120 -1.96 -6.33 13.45
CA GLU A 120 -2.29 -6.43 14.87
C GLU A 120 -3.75 -6.06 15.15
N GLY A 121 -4.29 -6.59 16.26
CA GLY A 121 -5.72 -6.59 16.53
C GLY A 121 -6.30 -5.33 17.17
N VAL A 122 -5.51 -4.29 17.46
CA VAL A 122 -5.99 -3.06 18.13
C VAL A 122 -6.35 -1.99 17.12
N HIS A 123 -5.41 -1.62 16.26
CA HIS A 123 -5.51 -0.56 15.25
C HIS A 123 -5.42 -1.09 13.81
N GLY A 124 -5.21 -2.40 13.61
CA GLY A 124 -5.08 -3.00 12.28
C GLY A 124 -3.76 -2.68 11.60
N LEU A 125 -2.74 -2.34 12.38
CA LEU A 125 -1.43 -1.96 11.88
C LEU A 125 -0.67 -3.17 11.33
N THR A 126 -0.07 -3.02 10.15
CA THR A 126 0.85 -3.99 9.57
C THR A 126 2.29 -3.59 9.82
N LYS A 127 3.19 -4.57 10.02
CA LYS A 127 4.63 -4.28 10.13
C LYS A 127 5.18 -3.94 8.75
N GLU A 128 5.91 -2.83 8.65
CA GLU A 128 6.47 -2.32 7.41
C GLU A 128 8.00 -2.50 7.39
N ALA A 129 8.77 -1.43 7.56
CA ALA A 129 10.22 -1.40 7.39
C ALA A 129 10.97 -1.21 8.72
N GLN A 130 12.25 -1.57 8.72
CA GLN A 130 13.15 -1.23 9.81
C GLN A 130 13.67 0.19 9.61
N ILE A 131 13.65 1.00 10.66
CA ILE A 131 14.29 2.32 10.66
C ILE A 131 15.77 2.11 11.01
N GLN A 132 16.66 2.52 10.10
CA GLN A 132 18.10 2.40 10.27
C GLN A 132 18.66 3.53 11.13
N VAL A 133 19.81 3.31 11.77
CA VAL A 133 20.53 4.33 12.52
C VAL A 133 20.77 5.56 11.64
N LYS A 134 20.52 6.76 12.19
CA LYS A 134 20.64 8.06 11.52
C LYS A 134 19.74 8.28 10.30
N GLN A 135 18.77 7.41 10.04
CA GLN A 135 17.82 7.58 8.94
C GLN A 135 16.92 8.81 9.14
N LEU A 136 16.42 9.00 10.37
CA LEU A 136 15.48 10.08 10.68
C LEU A 136 16.17 11.36 11.17
N ALA A 137 17.27 11.22 11.90
CA ALA A 137 18.03 12.35 12.43
C ALA A 137 19.47 11.92 12.74
N PRO A 138 20.47 12.82 12.67
CA PRO A 138 21.84 12.52 13.08
C PRO A 138 21.96 12.06 14.54
N THR A 139 21.00 12.47 15.39
CA THR A 139 20.89 12.11 16.81
C THR A 139 20.25 10.75 17.05
N GLN A 140 19.66 10.12 16.04
CA GLN A 140 19.07 8.78 16.10
C GLN A 140 20.14 7.70 16.07
N LEU A 141 20.54 7.21 17.24
CA LEU A 141 21.64 6.25 17.42
C LEU A 141 21.18 4.79 17.55
N THR A 142 19.87 4.57 17.65
CA THR A 142 19.28 3.22 17.71
C THR A 142 18.40 2.95 16.49
N THR A 143 18.19 1.67 16.17
CA THR A 143 17.23 1.27 15.12
C THR A 143 15.80 1.33 15.65
N GLY A 144 14.83 1.37 14.74
CA GLY A 144 13.41 1.30 15.06
C GLY A 144 12.65 0.43 14.07
N GLN A 145 11.32 0.48 14.15
CA GLN A 145 10.43 -0.25 13.25
C GLN A 145 9.19 0.57 12.96
N THR A 146 8.64 0.37 11.75
CA THR A 146 7.43 1.05 11.33
C THR A 146 6.24 0.13 11.20
N PHE A 147 5.08 0.74 11.43
CA PHE A 147 3.78 0.12 11.36
C PHE A 147 2.84 1.01 10.59
N ALA A 148 1.92 0.44 9.80
CA ALA A 148 1.03 1.25 8.98
C ALA A 148 -0.39 0.70 8.86
N VAL A 149 -1.32 1.58 8.57
CA VAL A 149 -2.68 1.24 8.15
C VAL A 149 -3.03 2.01 6.88
N GLY A 150 -3.36 1.28 5.83
CA GLY A 150 -3.73 1.83 4.52
C GLY A 150 -5.22 1.70 4.27
N ILE A 151 -5.82 2.76 3.75
CA ILE A 151 -7.25 2.86 3.44
C ILE A 151 -7.47 3.37 2.02
N TYR A 152 -8.56 2.92 1.41
CA TYR A 152 -9.01 3.27 0.07
C TYR A 152 -10.40 3.87 0.15
N ASN A 153 -10.65 4.93 -0.63
CA ASN A 153 -12.01 5.42 -0.79
C ASN A 153 -12.88 4.40 -1.54
N ASP A 154 -14.18 4.65 -1.61
CA ASP A 154 -15.15 3.79 -2.30
C ASP A 154 -14.78 3.49 -3.77
N VAL A 155 -14.24 4.47 -4.51
CA VAL A 155 -13.79 4.28 -5.90
C VAL A 155 -12.68 3.24 -5.99
N GLY A 156 -11.67 3.32 -5.12
CA GLY A 156 -10.59 2.33 -5.06
C GLY A 156 -11.07 0.98 -4.51
N ALA A 157 -11.96 1.00 -3.52
CA ALA A 157 -12.51 -0.17 -2.87
C ALA A 157 -13.35 -1.03 -3.82
N TYR A 158 -14.05 -0.41 -4.80
CA TYR A 158 -14.73 -1.14 -5.86
C TYR A 158 -13.78 -2.10 -6.60
N THR A 159 -12.55 -1.66 -6.90
CA THR A 159 -11.54 -2.50 -7.55
C THR A 159 -11.20 -3.73 -6.72
N PHE A 160 -11.01 -3.58 -5.40
CA PHE A 160 -10.82 -4.73 -4.52
C PHE A 160 -12.01 -5.68 -4.57
N GLY A 161 -13.24 -5.16 -4.54
CA GLY A 161 -14.45 -5.98 -4.67
C GLY A 161 -14.52 -6.77 -5.97
N GLN A 162 -14.01 -6.24 -7.08
CA GLN A 162 -13.99 -6.94 -8.36
C GLN A 162 -12.86 -7.97 -8.46
N VAL A 163 -11.66 -7.65 -7.97
CA VAL A 163 -10.55 -8.61 -7.92
C VAL A 163 -10.91 -9.80 -7.03
N TRP A 164 -11.57 -9.55 -5.89
CA TRP A 164 -11.97 -10.56 -4.92
C TRP A 164 -13.45 -10.98 -5.07
N LYS A 165 -14.03 -10.80 -6.27
CA LYS A 165 -15.42 -11.16 -6.54
C LYS A 165 -15.69 -12.64 -6.28
N ASP A 166 -14.74 -13.49 -6.68
CA ASP A 166 -14.60 -14.84 -6.16
C ASP A 166 -13.51 -14.82 -5.07
N PRO A 167 -13.87 -14.93 -3.79
CA PRO A 167 -12.90 -14.89 -2.69
C PRO A 167 -11.92 -16.07 -2.69
N GLN A 168 -12.21 -17.14 -3.43
CA GLN A 168 -11.35 -18.32 -3.54
C GLN A 168 -10.44 -18.29 -4.79
N ASN A 169 -10.66 -17.33 -5.69
CA ASN A 169 -9.94 -17.17 -6.94
C ASN A 169 -9.81 -15.67 -7.29
N PRO A 170 -8.91 -14.92 -6.62
CA PRO A 170 -8.72 -13.50 -6.93
C PRO A 170 -8.23 -13.30 -8.37
N ASP A 171 -8.76 -12.29 -9.06
CA ASP A 171 -8.45 -12.00 -10.47
C ASP A 171 -7.67 -10.68 -10.64
N PRO A 172 -6.31 -10.71 -10.68
CA PRO A 172 -5.50 -9.52 -10.93
C PRO A 172 -5.62 -8.97 -12.36
N SER A 173 -6.30 -9.67 -13.29
CA SER A 173 -6.54 -9.14 -14.64
C SER A 173 -7.50 -7.95 -14.62
N PHE A 174 -8.32 -7.80 -13.57
CA PHE A 174 -9.19 -6.64 -13.37
C PHE A 174 -8.44 -5.32 -13.20
N THR A 175 -7.18 -5.37 -12.77
CA THR A 175 -6.28 -4.19 -12.67
C THR A 175 -5.21 -4.17 -13.76
N THR A 176 -5.25 -5.11 -14.71
CA THR A 176 -4.32 -5.16 -15.83
C THR A 176 -4.97 -4.57 -17.08
N LYS A 177 -4.18 -3.89 -17.92
CA LYS A 177 -4.63 -3.34 -19.20
C LYS A 177 -5.48 -4.36 -19.97
N PRO A 178 -6.64 -3.95 -20.52
CA PRO A 178 -7.10 -2.56 -20.67
C PRO A 178 -7.73 -1.93 -19.41
N ASN A 179 -7.86 -2.68 -18.31
CA ASN A 179 -8.42 -2.17 -17.05
C ASN A 179 -7.32 -1.55 -16.15
N THR A 180 -7.75 -0.73 -15.18
CA THR A 180 -6.92 -0.05 -14.18
C THR A 180 -7.79 0.29 -12.95
N PHE A 181 -7.22 0.74 -11.83
CA PHE A 181 -7.98 1.54 -10.87
C PHE A 181 -8.59 2.75 -11.59
N ARG A 182 -9.79 3.13 -11.18
CA ARG A 182 -10.53 4.23 -11.80
C ARG A 182 -9.99 5.58 -11.32
N ASP A 183 -10.05 6.57 -12.19
CA ASP A 183 -9.85 7.97 -11.79
C ASP A 183 -10.75 8.32 -10.60
N GLY A 184 -10.19 9.05 -9.64
CA GLY A 184 -10.86 9.31 -8.37
C GLY A 184 -10.55 8.31 -7.27
N THR A 185 -9.81 7.23 -7.57
CA THR A 185 -9.24 6.37 -6.51
C THR A 185 -8.28 7.19 -5.67
N VAL A 186 -8.48 7.17 -4.34
CA VAL A 186 -7.61 7.79 -3.35
C VAL A 186 -7.20 6.76 -2.33
N VAL A 187 -5.88 6.68 -2.10
CA VAL A 187 -5.26 5.88 -1.05
C VAL A 187 -4.70 6.83 -0.02
N CYS A 188 -4.91 6.53 1.26
CA CYS A 188 -4.26 7.22 2.37
C CYS A 188 -3.63 6.14 3.27
N LYS A 189 -2.40 6.34 3.72
CA LYS A 189 -1.71 5.38 4.57
C LYS A 189 -1.09 6.12 5.74
N ALA A 190 -1.55 5.89 6.96
CA ALA A 190 -0.90 6.42 8.15
C ALA A 190 0.21 5.47 8.59
N LEU A 191 1.37 6.02 8.93
CA LEU A 191 2.54 5.28 9.39
C LEU A 191 2.97 5.78 10.77
N PHE A 192 3.32 4.82 11.61
CA PHE A 192 3.75 5.02 12.98
C PHE A 192 5.13 4.38 13.19
N ALA A 193 5.94 5.01 14.04
CA ALA A 193 7.26 4.57 14.40
C ALA A 193 7.33 4.16 15.87
N ASP A 194 7.98 3.02 16.11
CA ASP A 194 8.49 2.61 17.42
C ASP A 194 10.00 2.90 17.43
N VAL A 195 10.36 4.02 18.05
CA VAL A 195 11.71 4.60 18.13
C VAL A 195 11.91 5.28 19.48
N ASP A 196 13.17 5.52 19.86
CA ASP A 196 13.49 6.44 20.96
C ASP A 196 13.20 7.89 20.53
N LEU A 197 12.08 8.43 21.00
CA LEU A 197 11.61 9.79 20.67
C LEU A 197 12.61 10.87 21.08
N SER A 198 13.43 10.65 22.11
CA SER A 198 14.44 11.63 22.54
C SER A 198 15.54 11.85 21.49
N GLN A 199 15.68 10.91 20.56
CA GLN A 199 16.70 10.94 19.52
C GLN A 199 16.19 11.48 18.17
N VAL A 200 14.89 11.75 18.04
CA VAL A 200 14.24 12.20 16.80
C VAL A 200 13.53 13.54 17.06
N PRO A 201 14.23 14.69 16.94
CA PRO A 201 13.72 15.98 17.44
C PRO A 201 12.36 16.42 16.89
N PHE A 202 12.05 16.10 15.63
CA PHE A 202 10.78 16.49 15.02
C PHE A 202 9.56 15.71 15.54
N LEU A 203 9.78 14.58 16.22
CA LEU A 203 8.73 13.77 16.88
C LEU A 203 8.38 14.27 18.29
N GLN A 204 8.74 15.51 18.64
CA GLN A 204 8.19 16.14 19.84
C GLN A 204 6.65 16.25 19.75
N ASN A 205 5.96 16.22 20.89
CA ASN A 205 4.49 16.27 20.95
C ASN A 205 3.79 15.29 19.97
N PRO A 206 4.11 13.99 19.94
CA PRO A 206 3.60 13.09 18.91
C PRO A 206 2.12 12.75 19.12
N VAL A 207 1.43 12.43 18.03
CA VAL A 207 0.21 11.60 18.11
C VAL A 207 0.67 10.18 18.41
N LEU A 208 0.18 9.59 19.51
CA LEU A 208 0.57 8.27 19.97
C LEU A 208 -0.60 7.30 19.89
N TRP A 209 -0.32 6.08 19.46
CA TRP A 209 -1.21 4.93 19.57
C TRP A 209 -0.58 3.85 20.43
N ASN A 210 -1.40 3.17 21.23
CA ASN A 210 -0.98 2.02 22.02
C ASN A 210 -1.26 0.72 21.25
N ALA A 211 -0.26 0.20 20.55
CA ALA A 211 -0.44 -0.88 19.58
C ALA A 211 0.13 -2.23 20.06
N TRP A 212 -0.47 -3.34 19.61
CA TRP A 212 0.00 -4.70 19.90
C TRP A 212 1.06 -5.15 18.89
N VAL A 213 2.28 -4.65 19.06
CA VAL A 213 3.36 -4.72 18.06
C VAL A 213 4.55 -5.53 18.55
N THR A 214 5.44 -5.91 17.64
CA THR A 214 6.62 -6.70 18.00
C THR A 214 7.62 -5.92 18.84
N ASN A 215 8.37 -6.61 19.70
CA ASN A 215 9.36 -5.97 20.58
C ASN A 215 10.46 -5.23 19.82
N SER A 216 10.88 -5.77 18.68
CA SER A 216 11.84 -5.20 17.72
C SER A 216 11.51 -5.68 16.31
N PHE A 217 12.17 -5.13 15.28
CA PHE A 217 11.91 -5.50 13.88
C PHE A 217 12.05 -7.01 13.62
N LYS A 218 13.09 -7.64 14.18
CA LYS A 218 13.40 -9.08 14.01
C LYS A 218 12.66 -9.99 14.99
N SER A 219 11.97 -9.43 15.99
CA SER A 219 11.24 -10.21 16.98
C SER A 219 9.90 -10.72 16.43
N ALA A 220 9.53 -11.93 16.86
CA ALA A 220 8.18 -12.47 16.69
C ALA A 220 7.28 -12.16 17.91
N ASP A 221 7.88 -11.91 19.08
CA ASP A 221 7.16 -11.60 20.31
C ASP A 221 6.56 -10.20 20.24
N ARG A 222 5.35 -10.07 20.78
CA ARG A 222 4.59 -8.82 20.80
C ARG A 222 4.33 -8.32 22.21
N ALA A 223 4.26 -7.01 22.33
CA ALA A 223 3.90 -6.28 23.53
C ALA A 223 3.07 -5.06 23.16
N PHE A 224 2.35 -4.49 24.13
CA PHE A 224 1.79 -3.16 23.97
C PHE A 224 2.91 -2.12 23.98
N LYS A 225 3.02 -1.34 22.91
CA LYS A 225 3.99 -0.24 22.79
C LYS A 225 3.31 1.02 22.31
N GLN A 226 3.80 2.16 22.78
CA GLN A 226 3.44 3.45 22.22
C GLN A 226 4.17 3.62 20.88
N VAL A 227 3.42 3.85 19.81
CA VAL A 227 3.94 4.13 18.48
C VAL A 227 3.55 5.54 18.05
N ALA A 228 4.48 6.30 17.49
CA ALA A 228 4.28 7.71 17.16
C ALA A 228 3.99 7.92 15.68
N LEU A 229 2.95 8.70 15.34
CA LEU A 229 2.67 9.11 13.98
C LEU A 229 3.91 9.80 13.39
N ILE A 230 4.45 9.25 12.31
CA ILE A 230 5.69 9.75 11.69
C ILE A 230 5.46 10.24 10.26
N GLN A 231 4.54 9.60 9.54
CA GLN A 231 4.33 9.82 8.12
C GLN A 231 2.87 9.52 7.75
N MET A 232 2.38 10.20 6.71
CA MET A 232 1.17 9.79 6.01
C MET A 232 1.40 9.85 4.52
N ASP A 233 1.17 8.75 3.81
CA ASP A 233 1.26 8.69 2.36
C ASP A 233 -0.09 8.84 1.72
N PHE A 234 -0.09 9.30 0.47
CA PHE A 234 -1.24 9.21 -0.39
C PHE A 234 -0.87 8.80 -1.82
N ALA A 235 -1.82 8.17 -2.50
CA ALA A 235 -1.77 7.96 -3.94
C ALA A 235 -3.14 8.30 -4.54
N VAL A 236 -3.14 8.99 -5.67
CA VAL A 236 -4.36 9.37 -6.39
C VAL A 236 -4.26 8.91 -7.84
N ARG A 237 -5.27 8.16 -8.28
CA ARG A 237 -5.43 7.78 -9.69
C ARG A 237 -6.03 8.94 -10.47
N ASP A 238 -5.30 9.44 -11.46
CA ASP A 238 -5.72 10.55 -12.31
C ASP A 238 -5.11 10.42 -13.72
N SER A 239 -5.94 10.07 -14.70
CA SER A 239 -5.50 9.79 -16.08
C SER A 239 -4.98 11.03 -16.81
N ARG A 240 -5.16 12.24 -16.24
CA ARG A 240 -4.58 13.48 -16.75
C ARG A 240 -3.06 13.51 -16.55
N VAL A 241 -2.51 12.67 -15.67
CA VAL A 241 -1.08 12.56 -15.42
C VAL A 241 -0.42 11.68 -16.50
N PRO A 242 0.49 12.23 -17.32
CA PRO A 242 1.06 11.49 -18.43
C PRO A 242 2.04 10.40 -17.98
N GLY A 243 2.09 9.31 -18.74
CA GLY A 243 3.06 8.23 -18.56
C GLY A 243 2.73 7.24 -17.45
N THR A 244 2.17 7.69 -16.31
CA THR A 244 1.89 6.84 -15.15
C THR A 244 0.38 6.74 -14.83
N GLY A 245 -0.36 7.85 -14.94
CA GLY A 245 -1.76 7.94 -14.52
C GLY A 245 -1.96 8.00 -13.00
N TRP A 246 -0.88 8.19 -12.24
CA TRP A 246 -0.89 8.21 -10.77
C TRP A 246 -0.07 9.38 -10.23
N ILE A 247 -0.55 9.96 -9.12
CA ILE A 247 0.18 10.94 -8.31
C ILE A 247 0.42 10.30 -6.95
N PHE A 248 1.67 10.29 -6.51
CA PHE A 248 2.07 9.88 -5.17
C PHE A 248 2.48 11.09 -4.36
N GLY A 249 2.25 11.06 -3.06
CA GLY A 249 2.72 12.09 -2.16
C GLY A 249 2.88 11.57 -0.75
N THR A 250 3.65 12.30 0.05
CA THR A 250 3.90 11.93 1.44
C THR A 250 4.01 13.16 2.33
N PHE A 251 3.56 13.00 3.56
CA PHE A 251 3.66 13.98 4.63
C PHE A 251 4.55 13.42 5.74
N GLN A 252 5.38 14.27 6.32
CA GLN A 252 6.19 13.96 7.49
C GLN A 252 5.66 14.71 8.70
N TYR A 253 5.64 14.06 9.86
CA TYR A 253 5.27 14.70 11.11
C TYR A 253 6.32 15.74 11.54
N ASN A 254 5.88 16.91 11.97
CA ASN A 254 6.69 17.89 12.68
C ASN A 254 5.91 18.51 13.84
N GLY A 255 6.12 18.01 15.05
CA GLY A 255 5.38 18.48 16.22
C GLY A 255 5.75 19.90 16.69
N ALA A 256 6.80 20.51 16.13
CA ALA A 256 7.10 21.92 16.36
C ALA A 256 6.07 22.86 15.74
N VAL A 257 5.37 22.43 14.68
CA VAL A 257 4.45 23.29 13.92
C VAL A 257 3.31 23.83 14.78
N SER A 258 2.70 22.97 15.61
CA SER A 258 1.62 23.41 16.52
C SER A 258 1.98 23.36 18.00
N GLY A 259 3.13 22.77 18.37
CA GLY A 259 3.55 22.64 19.76
C GLY A 259 2.68 21.69 20.60
N LYS A 260 1.78 20.92 19.99
CA LYS A 260 0.89 19.95 20.64
C LYS A 260 0.62 18.75 19.74
N PRO A 261 0.22 17.59 20.29
CA PRO A 261 -0.18 16.43 19.48
C PRO A 261 -1.31 16.77 18.51
N GLY A 262 -1.18 16.32 17.26
CA GLY A 262 -2.27 16.36 16.30
C GLY A 262 -1.86 16.15 14.85
N TRP A 263 -2.80 15.66 14.05
CA TRP A 263 -2.62 15.32 12.64
C TRP A 263 -2.30 16.55 11.76
N GLN A 264 -2.59 17.77 12.22
CA GLN A 264 -2.21 19.01 11.53
C GLN A 264 -0.69 19.18 11.40
N ASN A 265 0.10 18.50 12.23
CA ASN A 265 1.56 18.51 12.19
C ASN A 265 2.14 17.68 11.02
N LEU A 266 1.30 17.02 10.22
CA LEU A 266 1.72 16.39 8.96
C LEU A 266 2.01 17.46 7.90
N VAL A 267 3.30 17.75 7.73
CA VAL A 267 3.85 18.70 6.75
C VAL A 267 4.13 17.96 5.45
N PRO A 268 3.77 18.49 4.27
CA PRO A 268 4.08 17.81 3.01
C PRO A 268 5.59 17.73 2.79
N VAL A 269 6.08 16.54 2.44
CA VAL A 269 7.42 16.37 1.88
C VAL A 269 7.40 16.75 0.41
N GLY A 270 6.39 16.30 -0.33
CA GLY A 270 6.25 16.59 -1.75
C GLY A 270 5.23 15.71 -2.46
N VAL A 271 5.22 15.82 -3.79
CA VAL A 271 4.42 15.00 -4.71
C VAL A 271 5.28 14.51 -5.87
N MET A 272 4.98 13.34 -6.41
CA MET A 272 5.60 12.81 -7.61
C MET A 272 4.55 12.26 -8.57
N PHE A 273 4.83 12.40 -9.86
CA PHE A 273 3.97 12.00 -10.96
C PHE A 273 4.74 11.25 -12.06
N GLY A 274 6.00 10.89 -11.77
CA GLY A 274 6.86 10.04 -12.57
C GLY A 274 8.24 9.84 -11.92
N ASN A 275 9.11 9.09 -12.59
CA ASN A 275 10.41 8.63 -12.10
C ASN A 275 11.62 9.25 -12.81
N ASP A 276 11.47 10.23 -13.71
CA ASP A 276 12.57 10.90 -14.41
C ASP A 276 13.59 9.90 -15.03
N PRO A 277 13.18 9.04 -15.98
CA PRO A 277 13.98 7.88 -16.43
C PRO A 277 15.32 8.24 -17.08
N GLN A 278 15.53 9.49 -17.48
CA GLN A 278 16.77 9.97 -18.07
C GLN A 278 17.77 10.53 -17.02
N ASN A 279 17.34 10.72 -15.78
CA ASN A 279 18.21 11.24 -14.73
C ASN A 279 18.87 10.08 -13.98
N THR A 280 20.10 9.76 -14.39
CA THR A 280 20.85 8.59 -13.94
C THR A 280 21.91 8.87 -12.87
N GLY A 281 22.06 10.13 -12.44
CA GLY A 281 23.06 10.53 -11.45
C GLY A 281 22.69 10.10 -10.03
N ASP A 282 23.61 10.35 -9.09
CA ASP A 282 23.42 10.03 -7.66
C ASP A 282 23.81 11.19 -6.72
N ASP A 283 24.18 12.35 -7.28
CA ASP A 283 24.82 13.46 -6.56
C ASP A 283 23.98 13.99 -5.38
N TYR A 284 22.67 13.79 -5.41
CA TYR A 284 21.71 14.29 -4.41
C TYR A 284 21.22 13.23 -3.42
N THR A 285 21.66 11.97 -3.54
CA THR A 285 21.33 10.95 -2.55
C THR A 285 21.90 11.33 -1.18
N ASN A 286 21.07 11.23 -0.14
CA ASN A 286 21.38 11.67 1.21
C ASN A 286 20.70 10.79 2.26
N LYS A 287 21.22 9.57 2.45
CA LYS A 287 20.59 8.55 3.32
C LYS A 287 20.50 8.94 4.80
N GLN A 288 21.40 9.82 5.27
CA GLN A 288 21.50 10.27 6.66
C GLN A 288 21.42 11.81 6.70
N PRO A 289 20.21 12.38 6.64
CA PRO A 289 20.02 13.79 6.34
C PRO A 289 20.33 14.70 7.55
N THR A 290 21.21 15.68 7.36
CA THR A 290 21.27 16.90 8.19
C THR A 290 20.45 18.05 7.59
N GLN A 291 20.13 17.94 6.30
CA GLN A 291 19.25 18.81 5.52
C GLN A 291 18.60 18.01 4.38
N THR A 292 17.46 18.45 3.88
CA THR A 292 16.84 17.86 2.69
C THR A 292 17.56 18.36 1.43
N ARG A 293 18.13 17.45 0.63
CA ARG A 293 18.84 17.79 -0.61
C ARG A 293 17.91 17.63 -1.82
N ILE A 294 17.47 18.75 -2.38
CA ILE A 294 16.55 18.77 -3.53
C ILE A 294 17.34 18.83 -4.83
N ASN A 295 17.10 17.89 -5.73
CA ASN A 295 17.74 17.84 -7.04
C ASN A 295 16.95 18.68 -8.07
N PRO A 296 17.49 19.79 -8.60
CA PRO A 296 16.78 20.62 -9.56
C PRO A 296 16.58 19.93 -10.93
N ARG A 297 17.29 18.83 -11.20
CA ARG A 297 17.17 18.03 -12.44
C ARG A 297 16.08 16.95 -12.36
N ILE A 298 15.43 16.79 -11.21
CA ILE A 298 14.25 15.93 -11.07
C ILE A 298 13.02 16.78 -11.38
N LEU A 299 12.31 16.45 -12.46
CA LEU A 299 11.22 17.24 -13.01
C LEU A 299 9.85 16.60 -12.74
N GLN A 300 9.81 15.32 -12.40
CA GLN A 300 8.58 14.57 -12.10
C GLN A 300 8.34 14.35 -10.60
N SER A 301 9.13 15.02 -9.75
CA SER A 301 8.87 15.19 -8.31
C SER A 301 8.95 16.67 -7.94
N ALA A 302 8.00 17.16 -7.16
CA ALA A 302 8.00 18.50 -6.59
C ALA A 302 8.15 18.39 -5.07
N ILE A 303 9.23 18.95 -4.52
CA ILE A 303 9.61 18.81 -3.10
C ILE A 303 9.39 20.11 -2.35
N ASN A 304 8.81 20.01 -1.15
CA ASN A 304 8.64 21.13 -0.23
C ASN A 304 10.00 21.62 0.27
N ALA A 305 10.39 22.83 -0.13
CA ALA A 305 11.64 23.45 0.29
C ALA A 305 11.49 24.36 1.52
N ARG A 306 10.28 24.46 2.10
CA ARG A 306 10.04 25.39 3.21
C ARG A 306 10.56 24.85 4.55
N PRO A 307 10.94 25.73 5.50
CA PRO A 307 11.56 25.33 6.77
C PRO A 307 10.67 24.50 7.70
N GLU A 308 9.35 24.43 7.48
CA GLU A 308 8.49 23.58 8.30
C GLU A 308 8.74 22.07 8.08
N LEU A 309 9.38 21.69 6.96
CA LEU A 309 9.77 20.30 6.72
C LEU A 309 11.05 20.01 7.52
N PRO A 310 11.05 19.05 8.46
CA PRO A 310 12.28 18.65 9.11
C PRO A 310 13.30 18.12 8.10
N PRO A 311 14.62 18.22 8.38
CA PRO A 311 15.63 17.54 7.58
C PRO A 311 15.24 16.08 7.33
N THR A 312 15.14 15.71 6.07
CA THR A 312 14.69 14.38 5.68
C THR A 312 15.41 13.91 4.44
N HIS A 313 15.63 12.60 4.34
CA HIS A 313 16.15 12.03 3.13
C HIS A 313 15.03 12.03 2.09
N LEU A 314 15.43 12.03 0.84
CA LEU A 314 14.54 11.74 -0.26
C LEU A 314 14.84 10.32 -0.76
N GLY A 315 14.16 9.92 -1.82
CA GLY A 315 14.53 8.76 -2.61
C GLY A 315 15.80 9.00 -3.42
N TRP A 316 16.16 7.99 -4.21
CA TRP A 316 17.39 7.96 -4.97
C TRP A 316 17.52 9.20 -5.86
N ASN A 317 18.65 9.89 -5.70
CA ASN A 317 19.03 11.11 -6.40
C ASN A 317 18.01 12.26 -6.25
N GLY A 318 17.25 12.30 -5.14
CA GLY A 318 16.33 13.40 -4.80
C GLY A 318 14.91 13.24 -5.32
N ARG A 319 14.50 12.05 -5.79
CA ARG A 319 13.09 11.74 -6.11
C ARG A 319 12.26 11.66 -4.83
N LEU A 320 10.96 11.92 -4.91
CA LEU A 320 10.11 11.85 -3.71
C LEU A 320 10.15 10.45 -3.08
N ASN A 321 10.34 10.41 -1.77
CA ASN A 321 10.15 9.25 -0.92
C ASN A 321 9.84 9.72 0.51
N GLY A 322 9.22 8.87 1.32
CA GLY A 322 8.92 9.18 2.72
C GLY A 322 10.13 9.01 3.65
N PRO A 323 10.12 9.65 4.83
CA PRO A 323 11.21 9.59 5.82
C PRO A 323 11.53 8.18 6.36
N VAL A 324 10.60 7.22 6.27
CA VAL A 324 10.85 5.84 6.70
C VAL A 324 11.04 4.86 5.55
N ASP A 325 11.02 5.35 4.31
CA ASP A 325 11.14 4.52 3.12
C ASP A 325 12.60 4.28 2.75
N ASN A 326 12.87 3.33 1.83
CA ASN A 326 14.23 3.02 1.41
C ASN A 326 14.82 4.18 0.56
N PRO A 327 15.89 4.87 0.99
CA PRO A 327 16.46 6.04 0.28
C PRO A 327 17.06 5.72 -1.10
N ILE A 328 17.18 4.43 -1.45
CA ILE A 328 17.64 3.95 -2.76
C ILE A 328 16.49 3.73 -3.76
N SER A 329 15.23 3.92 -3.34
CA SER A 329 14.05 3.87 -4.22
C SER A 329 13.38 5.25 -4.34
N SER A 330 12.15 5.28 -4.85
CA SER A 330 11.18 6.38 -4.77
C SER A 330 9.79 5.78 -4.55
N CYS A 331 8.78 6.57 -4.18
CA CYS A 331 7.43 6.02 -4.00
C CYS A 331 6.96 5.28 -5.26
N MET A 332 7.09 5.88 -6.45
CA MET A 332 6.68 5.23 -7.70
C MET A 332 7.62 4.12 -8.17
N SER A 333 8.94 4.25 -7.98
CA SER A 333 9.91 3.16 -8.29
C SER A 333 9.55 1.89 -7.53
N CYS A 334 9.20 2.03 -6.25
CA CYS A 334 8.75 0.95 -5.40
C CYS A 334 7.39 0.40 -5.87
N HIS A 335 6.39 1.27 -5.98
CA HIS A 335 5.01 0.86 -6.24
C HIS A 335 4.75 0.37 -7.67
N MET A 336 5.50 0.83 -8.68
CA MET A 336 5.30 0.37 -10.06
C MET A 336 5.62 -1.11 -10.25
N THR A 337 6.34 -1.72 -9.31
CA THR A 337 6.60 -3.17 -9.28
C THR A 337 5.39 -3.99 -8.81
N ALA A 338 4.29 -3.36 -8.40
CA ALA A 338 3.13 -4.06 -7.86
C ALA A 338 2.44 -4.92 -8.92
N GLU A 339 2.64 -6.23 -8.85
CA GLU A 339 2.14 -7.19 -9.82
C GLU A 339 1.85 -8.56 -9.18
N SER A 340 1.16 -9.42 -9.94
CA SER A 340 0.80 -10.77 -9.52
C SER A 340 1.03 -11.76 -10.66
N PRO A 341 1.86 -12.81 -10.48
CA PRO A 341 2.82 -12.97 -9.37
C PRO A 341 3.91 -11.90 -9.39
N GLN A 342 4.56 -11.65 -8.26
CA GLN A 342 5.69 -10.71 -8.14
C GLN A 342 6.97 -11.35 -8.72
N LEU A 343 7.37 -10.92 -9.92
CA LEU A 343 8.49 -11.53 -10.66
C LEU A 343 9.81 -10.75 -10.52
N SER A 344 9.73 -9.52 -10.02
CA SER A 344 10.90 -8.73 -9.62
C SER A 344 10.73 -8.14 -8.23
N PRO A 345 11.81 -7.82 -7.50
CA PRO A 345 11.69 -7.13 -6.23
C PRO A 345 11.37 -5.64 -6.41
N MET A 346 10.96 -5.00 -5.33
CA MET A 346 10.55 -3.57 -5.31
C MET A 346 11.70 -2.58 -5.45
N ASN A 347 12.94 -3.05 -5.31
CA ASN A 347 14.15 -2.24 -5.39
C ASN A 347 15.29 -3.07 -6.01
N PRO A 348 16.16 -2.49 -6.86
CA PRO A 348 17.31 -3.20 -7.41
C PRO A 348 18.22 -3.83 -6.34
N THR A 349 18.30 -3.23 -5.14
CA THR A 349 19.17 -3.68 -4.05
C THR A 349 18.58 -4.81 -3.20
N PHE A 350 17.32 -5.19 -3.45
CA PHE A 350 16.69 -6.36 -2.83
C PHE A 350 17.01 -7.67 -3.57
N GLN A 351 17.74 -7.58 -4.68
CA GLN A 351 18.31 -8.73 -5.34
C GLN A 351 19.50 -9.29 -4.54
N ALA A 352 19.95 -10.49 -4.90
CA ALA A 352 21.20 -11.02 -4.39
C ALA A 352 22.37 -10.05 -4.71
N PRO A 353 23.40 -9.91 -3.83
CA PRO A 353 24.45 -8.91 -3.98
C PRO A 353 25.15 -8.91 -5.35
N ASP A 354 25.36 -10.09 -5.95
CA ASP A 354 25.95 -10.28 -7.27
C ASP A 354 25.04 -9.87 -8.44
N LYS A 355 23.75 -9.65 -8.18
CA LYS A 355 22.72 -9.25 -9.14
C LYS A 355 22.30 -7.78 -9.01
N VAL A 356 22.81 -7.06 -8.01
CA VAL A 356 22.52 -5.63 -7.86
C VAL A 356 23.21 -4.90 -9.02
N PRO A 357 22.46 -4.22 -9.92
CA PRO A 357 23.05 -3.53 -11.05
C PRO A 357 23.87 -2.31 -10.57
N PRO A 358 24.92 -1.90 -11.31
CA PRO A 358 25.64 -0.67 -10.99
C PRO A 358 24.71 0.53 -10.92
N VAL A 359 24.89 1.39 -9.91
CA VAL A 359 24.07 2.59 -9.72
C VAL A 359 24.08 3.45 -10.99
N GLY A 360 22.89 3.86 -11.45
CA GLY A 360 22.72 4.67 -12.65
C GLY A 360 22.88 3.93 -13.98
N SER A 361 23.15 2.62 -13.98
CA SER A 361 23.17 1.82 -15.21
C SER A 361 21.77 1.71 -15.83
N LYS A 362 21.69 1.25 -17.09
CA LYS A 362 20.40 0.99 -17.75
C LYS A 362 19.55 -0.01 -16.96
N GLU A 363 20.17 -1.02 -16.38
CA GLU A 363 19.54 -2.06 -15.58
C GLU A 363 19.05 -1.52 -14.24
N TRP A 364 19.80 -0.61 -13.60
CA TRP A 364 19.33 0.13 -12.42
C TRP A 364 18.10 0.98 -12.75
N MET A 365 18.18 1.71 -13.86
CA MET A 365 17.11 2.57 -14.35
C MET A 365 15.85 1.81 -14.77
N ARG A 366 15.88 0.47 -14.80
CA ARG A 366 14.65 -0.35 -14.90
C ARG A 366 13.66 -0.01 -13.79
N TRP A 367 14.12 0.24 -12.57
CA TRP A 367 13.26 0.64 -11.44
C TRP A 367 12.87 2.11 -11.44
N PHE A 368 13.38 2.93 -12.37
CA PHE A 368 13.06 4.35 -12.47
C PHE A 368 12.38 4.71 -13.79
N GLN A 369 11.58 3.78 -14.32
CA GLN A 369 10.75 3.98 -15.52
C GLN A 369 9.39 4.61 -15.17
N ASN A 370 8.71 5.16 -16.18
CA ASN A 370 7.29 5.51 -16.07
C ASN A 370 6.47 4.39 -16.69
N ILE A 371 5.74 3.65 -15.87
CA ILE A 371 4.89 2.55 -16.30
C ILE A 371 3.44 3.04 -16.30
N PRO A 372 2.73 2.99 -17.44
CA PRO A 372 1.34 3.42 -17.47
C PRO A 372 0.46 2.53 -16.61
N ALA A 373 -0.59 3.12 -16.01
CA ALA A 373 -1.58 2.41 -15.22
C ALA A 373 -2.04 1.09 -15.90
N GLY A 374 -2.13 0.03 -15.09
CA GLY A 374 -2.47 -1.33 -15.48
C GLY A 374 -1.44 -2.08 -16.33
N GLN A 375 -0.29 -1.49 -16.64
CA GLN A 375 0.83 -2.23 -17.23
C GLN A 375 1.65 -2.87 -16.11
N PRO A 376 2.03 -4.16 -16.21
CA PRO A 376 2.88 -4.81 -15.21
C PRO A 376 4.33 -4.37 -15.38
N PHE A 377 5.13 -4.55 -14.33
CA PHE A 377 6.57 -4.30 -14.35
C PHE A 377 7.29 -5.39 -15.15
N ASP A 378 6.87 -6.64 -14.96
CA ASP A 378 7.27 -7.79 -15.75
C ASP A 378 6.18 -8.17 -16.75
N ALA A 379 6.55 -8.33 -18.03
CA ALA A 379 5.60 -8.65 -19.09
C ALA A 379 4.86 -9.99 -18.89
N ALA A 380 5.42 -10.90 -18.08
CA ALA A 380 4.84 -12.19 -17.75
C ALA A 380 3.86 -12.13 -16.55
N ALA A 381 3.77 -11.01 -15.83
CA ALA A 381 2.88 -10.82 -14.69
C ALA A 381 1.57 -10.11 -15.08
N LYS A 382 0.67 -9.98 -14.10
CA LYS A 382 -0.52 -9.13 -14.14
C LYS A 382 -0.30 -7.91 -13.27
N SER A 383 -0.65 -6.72 -13.77
CA SER A 383 -0.51 -5.50 -12.99
C SER A 383 -1.54 -5.47 -11.87
N THR A 384 -1.10 -5.05 -10.68
CA THR A 384 -2.00 -4.62 -9.62
C THR A 384 -2.08 -3.09 -9.53
N ASP A 385 -1.68 -2.44 -10.62
CA ASP A 385 -1.80 -1.01 -10.89
C ASP A 385 -1.35 -0.15 -9.70
N TYR A 386 -0.07 -0.29 -9.37
CA TYR A 386 0.62 0.40 -8.29
C TYR A 386 0.18 0.04 -6.85
N SER A 387 -0.78 -0.87 -6.65
CA SER A 387 -1.22 -1.30 -5.32
C SER A 387 -0.43 -2.50 -4.79
N LEU A 388 0.65 -2.22 -4.06
CA LEU A 388 1.42 -3.27 -3.36
C LEU A 388 0.58 -4.04 -2.32
N GLN A 389 -0.43 -3.40 -1.71
CA GLN A 389 -1.33 -4.10 -0.79
C GLN A 389 -2.23 -5.10 -1.53
N LEU A 390 -2.65 -4.81 -2.76
CA LEU A 390 -3.37 -5.77 -3.60
C LEU A 390 -2.46 -6.93 -4.01
N ALA A 391 -1.27 -6.65 -4.53
CA ALA A 391 -0.27 -7.67 -4.87
C ALA A 391 0.04 -8.58 -3.67
N GLY A 392 0.37 -7.98 -2.53
CA GLY A 392 0.70 -8.70 -1.29
C GLY A 392 -0.50 -9.47 -0.73
N GLY A 393 -1.72 -8.95 -0.87
CA GLY A 393 -2.92 -9.68 -0.46
C GLY A 393 -3.16 -10.94 -1.29
N ILE A 394 -2.95 -10.86 -2.61
CA ILE A 394 -3.05 -12.02 -3.52
C ILE A 394 -1.93 -13.03 -3.21
N ALA A 395 -0.69 -12.56 -3.02
CA ALA A 395 0.43 -13.41 -2.64
C ALA A 395 0.17 -14.14 -1.31
N ASN A 396 -0.29 -13.43 -0.28
CA ASN A 396 -0.65 -13.99 1.02
C ASN A 396 -1.76 -15.05 0.91
N PHE A 397 -2.79 -14.81 0.09
CA PHE A 397 -3.85 -15.78 -0.14
C PHE A 397 -3.31 -17.09 -0.73
N TYR A 398 -2.47 -17.00 -1.77
CA TYR A 398 -1.91 -18.19 -2.39
C TYR A 398 -0.89 -18.89 -1.48
N ASP A 399 -0.11 -18.15 -0.68
CA ASP A 399 0.76 -18.77 0.33
C ASP A 399 -0.05 -19.53 1.39
N TRP A 400 -1.11 -18.92 1.93
CA TRP A 400 -2.02 -19.59 2.86
C TRP A 400 -2.65 -20.87 2.25
N LYS A 401 -3.12 -20.77 1.00
CA LYS A 401 -3.70 -21.91 0.26
C LYS A 401 -2.69 -23.05 0.06
N CYS A 402 -1.40 -22.72 0.00
CA CYS A 402 -0.30 -23.69 -0.11
C CYS A 402 0.14 -24.28 1.23
N THR A 403 0.04 -23.56 2.35
CA THR A 403 0.75 -23.89 3.60
C THR A 403 -0.12 -24.23 4.80
N GLN A 404 -1.39 -23.80 4.84
CA GLN A 404 -2.22 -23.87 6.07
C GLN A 404 -3.59 -24.57 5.89
N ASP A 405 -4.20 -24.61 4.69
CA ASP A 405 -5.56 -25.17 4.51
C ASP A 405 -5.82 -25.83 3.13
N GLY A 406 -4.81 -26.47 2.54
CA GLY A 406 -4.99 -27.42 1.43
C GLY A 406 -5.57 -28.78 1.85
N VAL A 407 -6.42 -28.85 2.89
CA VAL A 407 -7.03 -30.11 3.35
C VAL A 407 -8.17 -30.53 2.40
N PHE A 408 -7.77 -31.24 1.34
CA PHE A 408 -8.47 -32.25 0.52
C PHE A 408 -9.96 -32.09 0.19
N VAL A 409 -10.25 -31.63 -1.04
CA VAL A 409 -11.31 -32.20 -1.89
C VAL A 409 -10.71 -32.44 -3.29
N SER A 410 -10.52 -33.71 -3.63
CA SER A 410 -10.00 -34.28 -4.90
C SER A 410 -8.52 -34.02 -5.26
N GLY A 411 -7.63 -34.84 -4.68
CA GLY A 411 -6.40 -35.38 -5.30
C GLY A 411 -5.58 -34.45 -6.19
N GLY A 412 -4.60 -33.77 -5.59
CA GLY A 412 -3.55 -32.99 -6.27
C GLY A 412 -3.45 -31.58 -5.69
N ASN A 413 -2.22 -31.08 -5.49
CA ASN A 413 -2.04 -29.72 -4.98
C ASN A 413 -2.34 -28.69 -6.11
N LEU A 414 -2.78 -27.47 -5.76
CA LEU A 414 -3.08 -26.42 -6.76
C LEU A 414 -1.84 -25.86 -7.48
N CYS A 415 -0.65 -25.90 -6.88
CA CYS A 415 0.61 -25.64 -7.57
C CYS A 415 0.89 -26.68 -8.69
N GLU A 416 0.40 -27.92 -8.55
CA GLU A 416 0.48 -29.00 -9.55
C GLU A 416 -0.69 -28.95 -10.54
N GLN A 417 -1.86 -28.45 -10.13
CA GLN A 417 -3.07 -28.35 -10.95
C GLN A 417 -3.20 -27.01 -11.70
N SER A 418 -2.33 -26.02 -11.47
CA SER A 418 -2.17 -24.84 -12.36
C SER A 418 -1.53 -25.21 -13.72
N LYS A 419 -1.95 -26.32 -14.31
CA LYS A 419 -1.73 -26.62 -15.72
C LYS A 419 -2.72 -25.83 -16.55
N THR A 420 -2.43 -24.54 -16.68
CA THR A 420 -2.32 -24.03 -18.05
C THR A 420 -1.43 -25.04 -18.77
N SER A 421 -1.96 -25.74 -19.77
CA SER A 421 -1.17 -26.68 -20.55
C SER A 421 -0.14 -25.91 -21.37
N LEU A 422 0.92 -25.43 -20.73
CA LEU A 422 2.20 -25.48 -21.40
C LEU A 422 2.48 -26.96 -21.52
N LYS A 423 2.23 -27.52 -22.72
CA LYS A 423 2.94 -28.71 -23.15
C LYS A 423 4.37 -28.50 -22.70
N LEU A 424 4.84 -29.30 -21.75
CA LEU A 424 6.25 -29.48 -21.49
C LEU A 424 6.84 -30.08 -22.78
N MET A 425 7.07 -29.24 -23.78
CA MET A 425 8.38 -29.25 -24.38
C MET A 425 9.32 -29.05 -23.20
N ARG A 426 10.28 -29.96 -23.03
CA ARG A 426 11.39 -29.76 -22.11
C ARG A 426 12.02 -28.43 -22.47
N SER A 427 11.58 -27.35 -21.82
CA SER A 427 12.25 -26.08 -21.85
C SER A 427 13.49 -26.28 -21.01
N THR A 428 14.63 -26.01 -21.60
CA THR A 428 15.93 -26.00 -20.91
C THR A 428 16.06 -24.86 -19.90
N THR A 429 14.98 -24.11 -19.64
CA THR A 429 14.95 -22.94 -18.77
C THR A 429 14.14 -23.23 -17.48
N PRO A 430 14.73 -23.04 -16.28
CA PRO A 430 14.02 -23.22 -15.00
C PRO A 430 12.84 -22.24 -14.84
N PRO A 431 11.84 -22.55 -13.99
CA PRO A 431 10.72 -21.65 -13.71
C PRO A 431 11.22 -20.31 -13.12
N PRO A 432 10.55 -19.19 -13.41
CA PRO A 432 10.96 -17.88 -12.92
C PRO A 432 10.91 -17.83 -11.38
N THR A 433 11.88 -17.15 -10.77
CA THR A 433 11.87 -16.87 -9.34
C THR A 433 10.73 -15.90 -9.01
N VAL A 434 9.88 -16.29 -8.06
CA VAL A 434 8.85 -15.40 -7.49
C VAL A 434 9.41 -14.74 -6.24
N TYR A 435 9.37 -13.42 -6.18
CA TYR A 435 9.82 -12.64 -5.03
C TYR A 435 8.66 -12.48 -4.04
N PRO A 436 8.92 -12.45 -2.72
CA PRO A 436 7.90 -12.02 -1.77
C PRO A 436 7.51 -10.56 -2.06
N VAL A 437 6.23 -10.22 -1.87
CA VAL A 437 5.82 -8.80 -1.86
C VAL A 437 6.25 -8.23 -0.52
N GLU A 438 7.42 -7.64 -0.50
CA GLU A 438 8.03 -7.10 0.70
C GLU A 438 7.31 -5.82 1.15
N ARG A 439 7.27 -5.54 2.46
CA ARG A 439 6.82 -4.24 2.99
C ARG A 439 7.99 -3.38 3.46
N GLY A 440 9.21 -3.78 3.07
CA GLY A 440 10.52 -3.28 3.51
C GLY A 440 11.35 -4.42 4.11
N VAL A 441 12.61 -4.60 3.67
CA VAL A 441 13.52 -5.62 4.24
C VAL A 441 14.64 -4.98 5.06
N SER A 442 15.06 -5.74 6.09
CA SER A 442 15.97 -5.43 7.20
C SER A 442 17.46 -5.31 6.91
N ASN A 443 17.94 -5.55 5.69
CA ASN A 443 19.32 -6.04 5.53
C ASN A 443 20.27 -5.15 4.73
N GLN A 444 20.02 -3.84 4.67
CA GLN A 444 21.08 -2.91 4.24
C GLN A 444 21.30 -1.90 5.35
N GLU A 445 22.38 -2.14 6.10
CA GLU A 445 23.04 -1.06 6.82
C GLU A 445 23.25 0.08 5.82
N LEU A 446 22.98 1.31 6.26
CA LEU A 446 23.24 2.51 5.45
C LEU A 446 24.77 2.69 5.33
N GLU A 447 25.45 1.76 4.65
CA GLU A 447 26.81 1.98 4.17
C GLU A 447 26.83 3.07 3.10
#